data_AF-C0N350-F1
#
_entry.id   AF-C0N350-F1
#
_cell.length_a   1.000
_cell.length_b   1.000
_cell.length_c   1.000
_cell.angle_alpha   90.00
_cell.angle_beta   90.00
_cell.angle_gamma   90.00
#
_symmetry.space_group_name_H-M   'P 1'
#
loop_
_entity.id
_entity.type
_entity.pdbx_description
1 polymer ?
#
loop_
_entity_poly.entity_id
_entity_poly.type
_entity_poly.pdbx_seq_one_letter_code
_entity_poly.pdbx_strand_id
1 'polypeptide(L)' 'MKRIIRESFRQNQSAFFNIDIVVLSRPGVDQRDNTQIWAALERHWLAVVAQWQQKS' A
#
# COMPACT_ATOMS: atom_id res chain seq x y z
N MET A 1 -5.75 -0.20 -11.76
CA MET A 1 -4.61 -0.17 -10.82
C MET A 1 -4.52 1.09 -9.97
N LYS A 2 -4.17 2.28 -10.50
CA LYS A 2 -3.95 3.50 -9.69
C LYS A 2 -5.11 3.85 -8.74
N ARG A 3 -6.36 3.63 -9.16
CA ARG A 3 -7.57 3.83 -8.32
C ARG A 3 -7.57 2.93 -7.07
N ILE A 4 -7.23 1.65 -7.24
CA ILE A 4 -7.21 0.65 -6.15
C ILE A 4 -6.14 1.02 -5.11
N ILE A 5 -4.95 1.38 -5.57
CA ILE A 5 -3.84 1.81 -4.69
C ILE A 5 -4.26 3.02 -3.85
N ARG A 6 -4.85 4.05 -4.47
CA ARG A 6 -5.30 5.25 -3.75
C ARG A 6 -6.43 4.97 -2.75
N GLU A 7 -7.36 4.08 -3.11
CA GLU A 7 -8.45 3.70 -2.22
C GLU A 7 -7.93 2.92 -1.01
N SER A 8 -7.07 1.94 -1.26
CA SER A 8 -6.42 1.17 -0.21
C SER A 8 -5.59 2.06 0.71
N PHE A 9 -4.84 3.02 0.17
CA PHE A 9 -4.11 4.00 0.97
C PHE A 9 -5.05 4.84 1.84
N ARG A 10 -6.15 5.38 1.29
CA ARG A 10 -7.13 6.15 2.07
C ARG A 10 -7.69 5.39 3.27
N GLN A 11 -8.00 4.11 3.09
CA GLN A 11 -8.48 3.24 4.18
C GLN A 11 -7.45 3.05 5.29
N ASN A 12 -6.16 3.18 4.98
CA ASN A 12 -5.05 2.99 5.93
C ASN A 12 -4.38 4.31 6.34
N GLN A 13 -4.85 5.46 5.85
CA GLN A 13 -4.18 6.75 5.99
C GLN A 13 -3.96 7.17 7.45
N SER A 14 -4.87 6.79 8.34
CA SER A 14 -4.76 7.10 9.77
C SER A 14 -3.53 6.49 10.45
N ALA A 15 -2.97 5.40 9.90
CA ALA A 15 -1.76 4.76 10.41
C ALA A 15 -0.46 5.46 9.96
N PHE A 16 -0.56 6.41 9.03
CA PHE A 16 0.57 7.07 8.36
C PHE A 16 0.53 8.58 8.61
N PHE A 17 1.00 9.02 9.77
CA PHE A 17 1.07 10.44 10.10
C PHE A 17 2.38 11.06 9.59
N ASN A 18 2.27 12.13 8.80
CA ASN A 18 3.40 12.95 8.33
C ASN A 18 4.47 12.19 7.52
N ILE A 19 4.04 11.27 6.65
CA ILE A 19 4.94 10.55 5.74
C ILE A 19 4.47 10.61 4.28
N ASP A 20 5.43 10.74 3.37
CA ASP A 20 5.20 10.60 1.93
C ASP A 20 5.47 9.16 1.50
N ILE A 21 4.50 8.55 0.81
CA ILE A 21 4.62 7.17 0.31
C ILE A 21 4.57 7.18 -1.22
N VAL A 22 5.63 6.67 -1.85
CA VAL A 22 5.70 6.45 -3.31
C VAL A 22 5.48 4.97 -3.61
N VAL A 23 4.46 4.67 -4.41
CA VAL A 23 4.14 3.30 -4.83
C VAL A 23 4.65 3.04 -6.24
N LEU A 24 5.57 2.08 -6.39
CA LEU A 24 6.08 1.60 -7.68
C LEU A 24 5.44 0.27 -8.04
N SER A 25 4.68 0.23 -9.14
CA SER A 25 4.13 -1.02 -9.66
C SER A 25 5.12 -1.69 -10.62
N ARG A 26 5.41 -2.98 -10.39
CA ARG A 26 6.24 -3.78 -11.29
C ARG A 26 5.44 -4.23 -12.52
N PRO A 27 6.09 -4.49 -13.68
CA PRO A 27 5.43 -5.12 -14.82
C PRO A 27 4.74 -6.44 -14.43
N GLY A 28 3.58 -6.76 -15.04
CA GLY A 28 2.82 -7.98 -14.75
C GLY A 28 1.83 -7.87 -13.58
N VAL A 29 1.81 -6.73 -12.86
CA VAL A 29 0.81 -6.44 -11.82
C VAL A 29 -0.60 -6.26 -12.41
N ASP A 30 -0.70 -5.89 -13.68
CA ASP A 30 -1.93 -5.79 -14.46
C ASP A 30 -2.56 -7.16 -14.79
N GLN A 31 -1.80 -8.25 -14.71
CA GLN A 31 -2.29 -9.63 -14.91
C GLN A 31 -2.89 -10.25 -13.63
N ARG A 32 -2.78 -9.56 -12.49
CA ARG A 32 -3.33 -10.00 -11.21
C ARG A 32 -4.78 -9.57 -11.08
N ASP A 33 -5.58 -10.41 -10.46
CA ASP A 33 -6.96 -10.04 -10.15
C ASP A 33 -7.02 -8.96 -9.05
N ASN A 34 -8.15 -8.27 -8.97
CA ASN A 34 -8.32 -7.18 -8.00
C ASN A 34 -8.15 -7.66 -6.55
N THR A 35 -8.62 -8.86 -6.21
CA THR A 35 -8.54 -9.43 -4.87
C THR A 35 -7.09 -9.68 -4.45
N GLN A 36 -6.27 -10.20 -5.35
CA GLN A 36 -4.84 -10.40 -5.18
C GLN A 36 -4.11 -9.07 -4.96
N ILE A 37 -4.50 -8.03 -5.70
CA ILE A 37 -3.93 -6.69 -5.56
C ILE A 37 -4.29 -6.09 -4.19
N TRP A 38 -5.55 -6.19 -3.78
CA TRP A 38 -6.00 -5.72 -2.46
C TRP A 38 -5.26 -6.43 -1.32
N ALA A 39 -5.19 -7.76 -1.36
CA ALA A 39 -4.48 -8.53 -0.34
C ALA A 39 -2.97 -8.21 -0.31
N ALA A 40 -2.36 -7.93 -1.47
CA ALA A 40 -0.96 -7.50 -1.52
C ALA A 40 -0.77 -6.12 -0.89
N LEU A 41 -1.65 -5.15 -1.20
CA LEU A 41 -1.58 -3.80 -0.63
C LEU A 41 -1.71 -3.83 0.90
N GLU A 42 -2.64 -4.60 1.44
CA GLU A 42 -2.82 -4.74 2.89
C GLU A 42 -1.55 -5.25 3.58
N ARG A 43 -0.89 -6.27 3.03
CA ARG A 43 0.41 -6.75 3.52
C ARG A 43 1.50 -5.67 3.44
N HIS A 44 1.51 -4.87 2.36
CA HIS A 44 2.48 -3.80 2.21
C HIS A 44 2.26 -2.67 3.22
N TRP A 45 1.02 -2.32 3.54
CA TRP A 45 0.73 -1.32 4.56
C TRP A 45 1.21 -1.75 5.94
N LEU A 46 0.95 -3.00 6.34
CA LEU A 46 1.46 -3.54 7.60
C LEU A 46 2.99 -3.46 7.67
N ALA A 47 3.67 -3.79 6.56
CA ALA A 47 5.14 -3.71 6.50
C ALA A 47 5.64 -2.26 6.61
N VAL A 48 4.98 -1.29 5.95
CA VAL A 48 5.35 0.12 6.05
C VAL A 48 5.13 0.65 7.47
N VAL A 49 3.99 0.35 8.10
CA VAL A 49 3.72 0.76 9.50
C VAL A 49 4.78 0.20 10.44
N ALA A 50 5.08 -1.09 10.34
CA ALA A 50 6.08 -1.74 11.18
C ALA A 50 7.48 -1.13 11.00
N GLN A 51 7.86 -0.79 9.77
CA GLN A 51 9.15 -0.15 9.48
C GLN A 51 9.19 1.31 9.94
N TRP A 52 8.08 2.05 9.81
CA TRP A 52 7.98 3.44 10.22
C TRP A 52 8.06 3.59 11.74
N GLN A 53 7.33 2.75 12.48
CA GLN A 53 7.36 2.72 13.95
C GLN A 53 8.73 2.35 14.53
N GLN A 54 9.54 1.57 13.81
CA GLN A 54 10.92 1.26 14.21
C GLN A 54 11.91 2.40 13.97
N LYS A 55 11.54 3.38 13.14
CA LYS A 55 12.43 4.47 12.71
C LYS A 55 12.08 5.84 13.30
N SER A 56 10.88 5.99 13.88
CA SER A 56 10.47 7.18 14.66
C SER A 56 10.87 7.02 16.13
#